data_AF-A0A495YC35-F1
#
_entry.id   AF-A0A495YC35-F1
#
_cell.length_a   1.000
_cell.length_b   1.000
_cell.length_c   1.000
_cell.angle_alpha   90.00
_cell.angle_beta   90.00
_cell.angle_gamma   90.00
#
_symmetry.space_group_name_H-M   'P 1'
#
loop_
_entity.id
_entity.type
_entity.pdbx_description
1 polymer ?
#
loop_
_entity_poly.entity_id
_entity_poly.type
_entity_poly.pdbx_seq_one_letter_code
_entity_poly.pdbx_strand_id
1 'polypeptide(L)'
;MGILDAILGPAGGVVSLFDDIIKRAWPDPAQQAQARLQLLDMQQRGELAELDADLKTRLAQIQVDDDEAKSESLFKSGWRPFVGWTCGAGVAYMLVVRPIASWACTAFWHVPIPPAVDTMALQSILFAMLGIAAARTVEKVKGAQ
;
A
#
# COMPACT_ATOMS: atom_id res chain seq x y z
N MET A 1 24.34 -16.43 -5.34
CA MET A 1 23.16 -16.84 -4.56
C MET A 1 22.27 -17.65 -5.47
N GLY A 2 22.68 -18.89 -5.73
CA GLY A 2 22.13 -19.72 -6.79
C GLY A 2 22.32 -21.17 -6.41
N ILE A 3 21.59 -22.05 -7.09
CA ILE A 3 21.56 -23.51 -6.97
C ILE A 3 21.16 -24.11 -5.61
N LEU A 4 21.57 -23.59 -4.46
CA LEU A 4 21.21 -24.17 -3.16
C LEU A 4 19.78 -23.81 -2.70
N ASP A 5 19.33 -22.56 -2.87
CA ASP A 5 17.92 -22.16 -2.61
C ASP A 5 16.95 -22.79 -3.61
N ALA A 6 17.42 -23.03 -4.85
CA ALA A 6 16.65 -23.67 -5.90
C ALA A 6 16.48 -25.18 -5.68
N ILE A 7 17.24 -25.81 -4.77
CA ILE A 7 17.12 -27.25 -4.45
C ILE A 7 16.34 -27.47 -3.15
N LEU A 8 16.42 -26.55 -2.18
CA LEU A 8 15.77 -26.66 -0.86
C LEU A 8 14.41 -25.95 -0.74
N GLY A 9 14.07 -25.04 -1.66
CA GLY A 9 12.74 -24.45 -1.74
C GLY A 9 11.69 -25.43 -2.29
N PRO A 10 10.38 -25.26 -1.96
CA PRO A 10 9.31 -26.10 -2.49
C PRO A 10 9.21 -26.10 -4.03
N ALA A 11 9.86 -25.14 -4.71
CA ALA A 11 9.99 -25.11 -6.16
C ALA A 11 11.06 -26.08 -6.72
N GLY A 12 12.09 -26.44 -5.94
CA GLY A 12 13.24 -27.22 -6.42
C GLY A 12 12.98 -28.69 -6.68
N GLY A 13 12.24 -29.32 -5.76
CA GLY A 13 11.82 -30.72 -5.91
C GLY A 13 10.77 -30.92 -7.01
N VAL A 14 9.94 -29.91 -7.27
CA VAL A 14 8.90 -29.99 -8.31
C VAL A 14 9.50 -29.83 -9.70
N VAL A 15 10.50 -28.96 -9.87
CA VAL A 15 11.14 -28.71 -11.16
C VAL A 15 11.97 -29.92 -11.64
N SER A 16 12.69 -30.63 -10.76
CA SER A 16 13.46 -31.82 -11.14
C SER A 16 12.57 -33.03 -11.48
N LEU A 17 11.47 -33.22 -10.75
CA LEU A 17 10.46 -34.23 -11.07
C LEU A 17 9.76 -33.94 -12.40
N PHE A 18 9.49 -32.66 -12.69
CA PHE A 18 8.95 -32.23 -13.99
C PHE A 18 9.93 -32.52 -15.13
N ASP A 19 11.21 -32.21 -14.98
CA ASP A 19 12.22 -32.45 -16.02
C ASP A 19 12.40 -33.93 -16.35
N ASP A 20 12.38 -34.81 -15.35
CA ASP A 20 12.54 -36.26 -15.57
C ASP A 20 11.27 -36.91 -16.14
N ILE A 21 10.08 -36.43 -15.77
CA ILE A 21 8.81 -36.85 -16.36
C ILE A 21 8.71 -36.38 -17.82
N ILE A 22 9.13 -35.14 -18.09
CA ILE A 22 9.12 -34.57 -19.44
C ILE A 22 10.09 -35.33 -20.36
N LYS A 23 11.30 -35.67 -19.90
CA LYS A 23 12.27 -36.45 -20.68
C LYS A 23 11.79 -37.87 -20.99
N ARG A 24 10.98 -38.46 -20.10
CA ARG A 24 10.48 -39.83 -20.27
C ARG A 24 9.17 -39.91 -21.06
N ALA A 25 8.37 -38.84 -21.07
CA ALA A 25 7.11 -38.77 -21.79
C ALA A 25 7.24 -38.24 -23.23
N TRP A 26 8.27 -37.45 -23.57
CA TRP A 26 8.42 -36.87 -24.91
C TRP A 26 9.88 -36.84 -25.41
N PRO A 27 10.30 -37.75 -26.31
CA PRO A 27 11.66 -37.82 -26.83
C PRO A 27 12.03 -36.82 -27.94
N ASP A 28 11.07 -36.02 -28.44
CA ASP A 28 11.23 -35.22 -29.67
C ASP A 28 11.39 -33.71 -29.37
N PRO A 29 12.58 -33.11 -29.53
CA PRO A 29 12.89 -31.74 -29.09
C PRO A 29 12.08 -30.65 -29.80
N ALA A 30 11.52 -30.94 -30.98
CA ALA A 30 10.68 -30.00 -31.74
C ALA A 30 9.29 -29.80 -31.11
N GLN A 31 8.69 -30.87 -30.57
CA GLN A 31 7.37 -30.79 -29.93
C GLN A 31 7.47 -30.18 -28.52
N GLN A 32 8.59 -30.41 -27.85
CA GLN A 32 8.93 -29.78 -26.57
C GLN A 32 9.08 -28.27 -26.69
N ALA A 33 9.68 -27.78 -27.79
CA ALA A 33 9.78 -26.35 -28.08
C ALA A 33 8.40 -25.72 -28.34
N GLN A 34 7.51 -26.38 -29.08
CA GLN A 34 6.14 -25.89 -29.32
C GLN A 34 5.28 -25.90 -28.06
N ALA A 35 5.39 -26.93 -27.22
CA ALA A 35 4.70 -26.98 -25.92
C ALA A 35 5.20 -25.86 -24.98
N ARG A 36 6.51 -25.60 -24.94
CA ARG A 36 7.09 -24.48 -24.16
C ARG A 36 6.59 -23.12 -24.66
N LEU A 37 6.48 -22.93 -25.99
CA LEU A 37 5.95 -21.69 -26.56
C LEU A 37 4.46 -21.49 -26.21
N GLN A 38 3.64 -22.54 -26.29
CA GLN A 38 2.22 -22.46 -25.90
C GLN A 38 2.06 -22.20 -24.40
N LEU A 39 2.90 -22.79 -23.55
CA LEU A 39 2.89 -22.53 -22.11
C LEU A 39 3.31 -21.10 -21.76
N LEU A 40 4.32 -20.55 -22.45
CA LEU A 40 4.70 -19.14 -22.29
C LEU A 40 3.60 -18.18 -22.73
N ASP A 41 2.92 -18.46 -23.85
CA ASP A 41 1.78 -17.67 -24.32
C ASP A 41 0.60 -17.75 -23.33
N MET A 42 0.31 -18.94 -22.78
CA MET A 42 -0.70 -19.11 -21.74
C MET A 42 -0.33 -18.40 -20.43
N GLN A 43 0.94 -18.43 -20.01
CA GLN A 43 1.42 -17.72 -18.82
C GLN A 43 1.30 -16.20 -18.99
N GLN A 44 1.74 -15.66 -20.14
CA GLN A 44 1.60 -14.23 -20.44
C GLN A 44 0.14 -13.79 -20.46
N ARG A 45 -0.75 -14.58 -21.07
CA ARG A 45 -2.20 -14.29 -21.07
C ARG A 45 -2.80 -14.35 -19.67
N GLY A 46 -2.37 -15.28 -18.83
CA GLY A 46 -2.80 -15.38 -17.43
C GLY A 46 -2.37 -14.16 -16.62
N GLU A 47 -1.11 -13.77 -16.71
CA GLU A 47 -0.55 -12.59 -16.04
C GLU A 47 -1.26 -11.30 -16.50
N LEU A 48 -1.51 -11.16 -17.80
CA LEU A 48 -2.26 -10.02 -18.35
C LEU A 48 -3.72 -9.98 -17.85
N ALA A 49 -4.37 -11.14 -17.73
CA ALA A 49 -5.75 -11.21 -17.24
C ALA A 49 -5.84 -10.84 -15.75
N GLU A 50 -4.85 -11.26 -14.95
CA GLU A 50 -4.76 -10.90 -13.53
C GLU A 50 -4.51 -9.39 -13.35
N LEU A 51 -3.59 -8.82 -14.15
CA LEU A 51 -3.31 -7.40 -14.13
C LEU A 51 -4.54 -6.57 -14.53
N ASP A 52 -5.29 -7.01 -15.54
CA ASP A 52 -6.51 -6.32 -15.99
C ASP A 52 -7.65 -6.40 -14.94
N ALA A 53 -7.75 -7.50 -14.21
CA ALA A 53 -8.70 -7.63 -13.10
C ALA A 53 -8.35 -6.71 -11.92
N ASP A 54 -7.06 -6.61 -11.57
CA ASP A 54 -6.58 -5.69 -10.52
C ASP A 54 -6.79 -4.22 -10.93
N LEU A 55 -6.45 -3.87 -12.18
CA LEU A 55 -6.68 -2.52 -12.71
C LEU A 55 -8.15 -2.13 -12.68
N LYS A 56 -9.06 -3.01 -13.11
CA LYS A 56 -10.52 -2.73 -13.04
C LYS A 56 -10.98 -2.47 -11.62
N THR A 57 -10.49 -3.23 -10.65
CA THR A 57 -10.85 -3.05 -9.25
C THR A 57 -10.36 -1.71 -8.71
N ARG A 58 -9.10 -1.35 -8.99
CA ARG A 58 -8.53 -0.05 -8.59
C ARG A 58 -9.25 1.12 -9.27
N LEU A 59 -9.58 0.99 -10.56
CA LEU A 59 -10.32 2.02 -11.30
C LEU A 59 -11.74 2.20 -10.74
N ALA A 60 -12.42 1.12 -10.37
CA ALA A 60 -13.72 1.20 -9.73
C ALA A 60 -13.65 1.93 -8.38
N GLN A 61 -12.62 1.65 -7.57
CA GLN A 61 -12.40 2.37 -6.31
C GLN A 61 -12.11 3.87 -6.54
N ILE A 62 -11.27 4.21 -7.52
CA ILE A 62 -10.96 5.60 -7.87
C ILE A 62 -12.21 6.34 -8.33
N GLN A 63 -13.08 5.70 -9.12
CA GLN A 63 -14.34 6.31 -9.56
C GLN A 63 -15.26 6.60 -8.38
N VAL A 64 -15.43 5.65 -7.46
CA VAL A 64 -16.22 5.87 -6.25
C VAL A 64 -15.62 7.00 -5.41
N ASP A 65 -14.30 7.03 -5.23
CA ASP A 65 -13.61 8.07 -4.47
C ASP A 65 -13.76 9.46 -5.12
N ASP A 66 -13.71 9.55 -6.46
CA ASP A 66 -13.91 10.79 -7.21
C ASP A 66 -15.37 11.27 -7.13
N ASP A 67 -16.34 10.35 -7.23
CA ASP A 67 -17.77 10.66 -7.07
C ASP A 67 -18.10 11.10 -5.63
N GLU A 68 -17.49 10.46 -4.63
CA GLU A 68 -17.58 10.87 -3.23
C GLU A 68 -16.97 12.25 -2.99
N ALA A 69 -15.81 12.53 -3.60
CA ALA A 69 -15.13 13.82 -3.52
C ALA A 69 -15.94 14.94 -4.20
N LYS A 70 -16.63 14.64 -5.31
CA LYS A 70 -17.51 15.58 -6.03
C LYS A 70 -18.87 15.79 -5.37
N SER A 71 -19.24 14.98 -4.38
CA SER A 71 -20.52 15.10 -3.70
C SER A 71 -20.66 16.48 -3.03
N GLU A 72 -21.79 17.14 -3.26
CA GLU A 72 -22.16 18.40 -2.58
C GLU A 72 -22.35 18.23 -1.06
N SER A 73 -22.48 16.98 -0.58
CA SER A 73 -22.60 16.70 0.85
C SER A 73 -21.25 16.85 1.56
N LEU A 74 -21.12 17.87 2.41
CA LEU A 74 -19.93 18.12 3.24
C LEU A 74 -19.53 16.92 4.12
N PHE A 75 -20.48 16.07 4.50
CA PHE A 75 -20.20 14.85 5.26
C PHE A 75 -19.58 13.73 4.41
N LYS A 76 -19.82 13.71 3.10
CA LYS A 76 -19.27 12.71 2.17
C LYS A 76 -17.94 13.15 1.57
N SER A 77 -17.86 14.38 1.04
CA SER A 77 -16.64 14.90 0.43
C SER A 77 -15.64 15.44 1.47
N GLY A 78 -16.13 15.91 2.61
CA GLY A 78 -15.33 16.63 3.60
C GLY A 78 -14.68 15.77 4.68
N TRP A 79 -15.05 14.50 4.86
CA TRP A 79 -14.51 13.71 5.98
C TRP A 79 -13.00 13.45 5.85
N ARG A 80 -12.51 13.15 4.64
CA ARG A 80 -11.07 12.95 4.35
C ARG A 80 -10.27 14.24 4.66
N PRO A 81 -10.64 15.42 4.12
CA PRO A 81 -10.02 16.68 4.53
C PRO A 81 -10.15 16.97 6.02
N PHE A 82 -11.31 16.73 6.64
CA PHE A 82 -11.56 17.08 8.05
C PHE A 82 -10.58 16.39 9.01
N VAL A 83 -10.29 15.10 8.80
CA VAL A 83 -9.31 14.39 9.63
C VAL A 83 -7.90 14.97 9.43
N GLY A 84 -7.54 15.34 8.19
CA GLY A 84 -6.28 16.02 7.90
C GLY A 84 -6.18 17.41 8.55
N TRP A 85 -7.22 18.23 8.45
CA TRP A 85 -7.26 19.57 9.02
C TRP A 85 -7.25 19.56 10.55
N THR A 86 -7.98 18.64 11.19
CA THR A 86 -7.97 18.52 12.65
C THR A 86 -6.61 18.07 13.18
N CYS A 87 -5.96 17.10 12.52
CA CYS A 87 -4.62 16.69 12.87
C CYS A 87 -3.60 17.81 12.62
N GLY A 88 -3.64 18.46 11.45
CA GLY A 88 -2.77 19.58 11.10
C GLY A 88 -2.95 20.80 12.02
N ALA A 89 -4.19 21.14 12.37
CA ALA A 89 -4.50 22.21 13.32
C ALA A 89 -4.00 21.86 14.73
N GLY A 90 -4.12 20.60 15.16
CA GLY A 90 -3.57 20.14 16.44
C GLY A 90 -2.05 20.27 16.50
N VAL A 91 -1.34 19.89 15.43
CA VAL A 91 0.11 20.04 15.32
C VAL A 91 0.50 21.52 15.29
N ALA A 92 -0.17 22.34 14.48
CA ALA A 92 0.08 23.77 14.39
C ALA A 92 -0.16 24.50 15.73
N TYR A 93 -1.21 24.12 16.45
CA TYR A 93 -1.47 24.63 17.79
C TYR A 93 -0.33 24.27 18.74
N MET A 94 0.10 23.01 18.77
CA MET A 94 1.12 22.53 19.69
C MET A 94 2.51 23.15 19.41
N LEU A 95 2.89 23.26 18.13
CA LEU A 95 4.25 23.66 17.72
C LEU A 95 4.43 25.15 17.48
N VAL A 96 3.37 25.87 17.12
CA VAL A 96 3.46 27.29 16.74
C VAL A 96 2.65 28.16 17.69
N VAL A 97 1.34 27.90 17.81
CA VAL A 97 0.45 28.79 18.57
C VAL A 97 0.76 28.75 20.06
N ARG A 98 0.89 27.57 20.64
CA ARG A 98 1.13 27.38 22.07
C ARG A 98 2.45 27.99 22.56
N PRO A 99 3.62 27.82 21.91
CA PRO A 99 4.85 28.47 22.38
C PRO A 99 4.79 29.99 22.25
N ILE A 100 4.23 30.53 21.16
CA ILE A 100 4.05 31.98 20.99
C ILE A 100 3.10 32.53 22.06
N ALA A 101 1.97 31.86 22.28
CA ALA A 101 1.00 32.24 23.30
C ALA A 101 1.58 32.11 24.72
N SER A 102 2.37 31.07 25.00
CA SER A 102 3.03 30.90 26.29
C SER A 102 4.03 32.03 26.55
N TRP A 103 4.83 32.39 25.54
CA TRP A 103 5.75 33.53 25.62
C TRP A 103 5.00 34.86 25.83
N ALA A 104 3.91 35.10 25.09
CA ALA A 104 3.11 36.30 25.26
C ALA A 104 2.42 36.38 26.65
N CYS A 105 1.93 35.24 27.16
CA CYS A 105 1.28 35.17 28.47
C CYS A 105 2.27 35.45 29.60
N THR A 106 3.52 34.96 29.51
CA THR A 106 4.55 35.21 30.53
C THR A 106 5.18 36.61 30.41
N ALA A 107 5.34 37.14 29.19
CA ALA A 107 6.00 38.42 28.97
C ALA A 107 5.10 39.64 29.23
N PHE A 108 3.80 39.54 28.93
CA PHE A 108 2.91 40.70 28.95
C PHE A 108 1.73 40.56 29.90
N TRP A 109 1.01 39.43 29.86
CA TRP A 109 -0.32 39.33 30.47
C TRP A 109 -0.38 38.67 31.85
N HIS A 110 0.66 37.95 32.28
CA HIS A 110 0.71 37.19 33.54
C HIS A 110 -0.52 36.27 33.74
N VAL A 111 -1.09 35.77 32.64
CA VAL A 111 -2.23 34.86 32.65
C VAL A 111 -1.77 33.40 32.58
N PRO A 112 -2.62 32.45 33.00
CA PRO A 112 -2.31 31.03 32.89
C PRO A 112 -1.99 30.62 31.45
N ILE A 113 -0.97 29.78 31.31
CA ILE A 113 -0.53 29.26 30.02
C ILE A 113 -1.66 28.43 29.37
N PRO A 114 -1.92 28.59 28.06
CA PRO A 114 -2.96 27.84 27.38
C PRO A 114 -2.76 26.31 27.49
N PRO A 115 -3.86 25.55 27.61
CA PRO A 115 -3.81 24.11 27.87
C PRO A 115 -3.10 23.36 26.75
N ALA A 116 -2.36 22.32 27.13
CA ALA A 116 -1.73 21.41 26.18
C ALA A 116 -2.78 20.50 25.55
N VAL A 117 -2.66 20.24 24.25
CA VAL A 117 -3.36 19.13 23.61
C VAL A 117 -2.58 17.85 23.93
N ASP A 118 -3.29 16.73 24.12
CA ASP A 118 -2.65 15.43 24.29
C ASP A 118 -1.95 15.01 22.99
N THR A 119 -0.62 15.12 23.00
CA THR A 119 0.23 14.72 21.88
C THR A 119 0.23 13.22 21.62
N MET A 120 -0.01 12.37 22.62
CA MET A 120 -0.06 10.93 22.37
C MET A 120 -1.32 10.57 21.59
N ALA A 121 -2.47 11.13 21.97
CA ALA A 121 -3.70 11.00 21.19
C ALA A 121 -3.54 11.53 19.76
N LEU A 122 -2.91 12.71 19.59
CA LEU A 122 -2.70 13.29 18.26
C LEU A 122 -1.74 12.44 17.39
N GLN A 123 -0.63 11.98 17.97
CA GLN A 123 0.37 11.16 17.28
C GLN A 123 -0.17 9.78 16.93
N SER A 124 -0.91 9.14 17.83
CA SER A 124 -1.53 7.84 17.55
C SER A 124 -2.50 7.88 16.36
N ILE A 125 -3.33 8.93 16.26
CA ILE A 125 -4.23 9.13 15.12
C ILE A 125 -3.43 9.40 13.84
N LEU A 126 -2.39 10.24 13.90
CA LEU A 126 -1.53 10.54 12.75
C LEU A 126 -0.78 9.30 12.25
N PHE A 127 -0.18 8.53 13.16
CA PHE A 127 0.53 7.30 12.82
C PHE A 127 -0.41 6.17 12.41
N ALA A 128 -1.66 6.12 12.91
CA ALA A 128 -2.65 5.18 12.42
C ALA A 128 -2.96 5.44 10.93
N MET A 129 -3.13 6.70 10.52
CA MET A 129 -3.30 7.04 9.11
C MET A 129 -2.04 6.75 8.28
N LEU A 130 -0.85 7.06 8.81
CA LEU A 130 0.41 6.79 8.14
C LEU A 130 0.71 5.28 8.01
N GLY A 131 0.30 4.48 9.00
CA GLY A 131 0.52 3.04 9.07
C GLY A 131 -0.23 2.26 8.01
N ILE A 132 -1.46 2.68 7.68
CA ILE A 132 -2.22 2.08 6.56
C ILE A 132 -1.57 2.42 5.22
N ALA A 133 -1.06 3.64 5.05
CA ALA A 133 -0.33 4.04 3.85
C ALA A 133 1.01 3.27 3.71
N ALA A 134 1.71 3.03 4.82
CA ALA A 134 2.93 2.24 4.85
C ALA A 134 2.67 0.76 4.50
N ALA A 135 1.58 0.17 5.02
CA ALA A 135 1.19 -1.20 4.68
C ALA A 135 1.02 -1.42 3.16
N ARG A 136 0.29 -0.51 2.49
CA ARG A 136 0.14 -0.54 1.02
C ARG A 136 1.46 -0.35 0.27
N THR A 137 2.38 0.45 0.82
CA THR A 137 3.71 0.64 0.22
C THR A 137 4.54 -0.64 0.34
N VAL A 138 4.43 -1.36 1.46
CA VAL A 138 5.12 -2.62 1.68
C VAL A 138 4.58 -3.74 0.80
N GLU A 139 3.26 -3.81 0.61
CA GLU A 139 2.63 -4.76 -0.33
C GLU A 139 3.19 -4.57 -1.76
N LYS A 140 3.29 -3.30 -2.20
CA LYS A 140 3.80 -2.94 -3.54
C LYS A 140 5.26 -3.31 -3.74
N VAL A 141 6.08 -3.13 -2.71
CA VAL A 141 7.51 -3.52 -2.75
C VAL A 141 7.68 -5.04 -2.76
N LYS A 142 6.76 -5.78 -2.14
CA LYS A 142 6.80 -7.25 -2.07
C LYS A 142 6.15 -7.95 -3.26
N GLY A 143 5.55 -7.21 -4.18
CA GLY A 143 4.85 -7.79 -5.34
C GLY A 143 3.59 -8.59 -4.97
N ALA A 144 3.08 -8.42 -3.73
CA ALA A 144 1.83 -9.02 -3.29
C ALA A 144 0.59 -8.15 -3.60
N GLN A 145 0.82 -6.91 -4.07
CA GLN A 145 -0.07 -5.97 -4.80
C GLN A 145 0.52 -4.56 -4.76
#